data_AF-A0A351YBN5-F1
#
_entry.id   AF-A0A351YBN5-F1
#
_cell.length_a   1.000
_cell.length_b   1.000
_cell.length_c   1.000
_cell.angle_alpha   90.00
_cell.angle_beta   90.00
_cell.angle_gamma   90.00
#
_symmetry.space_group_name_H-M   'P 1'
#
loop_
_entity.id
_entity.type
_entity.pdbx_description
1 polymer ?
#
loop_
_entity_poly.entity_id
_entity_poly.type
_entity_poly.pdbx_seq_one_letter_code
_entity_poly.pdbx_strand_id
1 'polypeptide(L)'
;MRFTLQHTDEKTNARAGLITTAHGQIETPIFMPVGTQGSVKAVHLQELKDDIKAQIILGNTYHLYLRPGLEVLERAGGLHKFNGFDRPMLTDSGGFQVFSLANIRKMREDGVEFRSHIDGSKHLFTPERVIDIERTIGADIMMAFDECPP
;
A
#
# COMPACT_ATOMS: atom_id res chain seq x y z
N MET A 1 0.70 2.16 -16.47
CA MET A 1 -0.53 2.74 -15.91
C MET A 1 -1.03 3.86 -16.83
N ARG A 2 -2.35 3.97 -17.05
CA ARG A 2 -2.97 5.05 -17.85
C ARG A 2 -4.17 5.63 -17.11
N PHE A 3 -4.28 6.95 -17.02
CA PHE A 3 -5.47 7.64 -16.54
C PHE A 3 -6.22 8.27 -17.71
N THR A 4 -7.56 8.13 -17.72
CA THR A 4 -8.45 8.75 -18.71
C THR A 4 -9.52 9.54 -17.98
N LEU A 5 -9.57 10.85 -18.19
CA LEU A 5 -10.65 11.70 -17.70
C LEU A 5 -11.89 11.45 -18.56
N GLN A 6 -12.98 10.98 -17.95
CA GLN A 6 -14.22 10.63 -18.67
C GLN A 6 -15.22 11.78 -18.63
N HIS A 7 -15.30 12.50 -17.51
CA HIS A 7 -16.22 13.63 -17.37
C HIS A 7 -15.73 14.62 -16.31
N THR A 8 -16.13 15.88 -16.46
CA THR A 8 -15.92 16.97 -15.51
C THR A 8 -17.24 17.68 -15.28
N ASP A 9 -17.56 17.99 -14.03
CA ASP A 9 -18.74 18.79 -13.73
C ASP A 9 -18.49 20.27 -14.08
N GLU A 10 -19.50 20.95 -14.63
CA GLU A 10 -19.35 22.35 -15.07
C GLU A 10 -19.42 23.36 -13.91
N LYS A 11 -19.96 22.96 -12.75
CA LYS A 11 -20.21 23.85 -11.61
C LYS A 11 -19.21 23.69 -10.47
N THR A 12 -18.42 22.62 -10.49
CA THR A 12 -17.50 22.21 -9.43
C THR A 12 -16.20 21.68 -10.03
N ASN A 13 -15.21 21.36 -9.18
CA ASN A 13 -13.96 20.73 -9.61
C ASN A 13 -14.05 19.19 -9.68
N ALA A 14 -15.26 18.61 -9.65
CA ALA A 14 -15.44 17.17 -9.64
C ALA A 14 -15.05 16.54 -10.99
N ARG A 15 -14.45 15.34 -10.92
CA ARG A 15 -13.97 14.60 -12.09
C ARG A 15 -14.33 13.14 -11.95
N ALA A 16 -14.87 12.57 -13.01
CA ALA A 16 -14.99 11.13 -13.18
C ALA A 16 -13.93 10.66 -14.17
N GLY A 17 -13.21 9.59 -13.83
CA GLY A 17 -12.16 9.07 -14.70
C GLY A 17 -11.84 7.60 -14.43
N LEU A 18 -11.03 7.03 -15.30
CA LEU A 18 -10.67 5.62 -15.30
C LEU A 18 -9.16 5.45 -15.25
N ILE A 19 -8.65 4.74 -14.24
CA ILE A 19 -7.25 4.31 -14.15
C ILE A 19 -7.19 2.87 -14.64
N THR A 20 -6.27 2.56 -15.56
CA THR A 20 -5.96 1.20 -16.00
C THR A 20 -4.57 0.80 -15.48
N THR A 21 -4.52 -0.26 -14.69
CA THR A 21 -3.29 -0.89 -14.17
C THR A 21 -3.05 -2.25 -14.82
N ALA A 22 -2.05 -3.00 -14.35
CA ALA A 22 -1.79 -4.36 -14.85
C ALA A 22 -2.86 -5.35 -14.37
N HIS A 23 -3.42 -5.15 -13.17
CA HIS A 23 -4.38 -6.07 -12.55
C HIS A 23 -5.85 -5.63 -12.66
N GLY A 24 -6.16 -4.50 -13.31
CA GLY A 24 -7.55 -4.12 -13.56
C GLY A 24 -7.77 -2.64 -13.83
N GLN A 25 -9.05 -2.27 -13.84
CA GLN A 25 -9.50 -0.89 -14.01
C GLN A 25 -10.11 -0.36 -12.72
N ILE A 26 -9.92 0.93 -12.48
CA ILE A 26 -10.40 1.65 -11.29
C ILE A 26 -11.13 2.90 -11.76
N GLU A 27 -12.42 2.97 -11.49
CA GLU A 27 -13.25 4.15 -11.67
C GLU A 27 -12.99 5.14 -10.53
N THR A 28 -12.87 6.42 -10.84
CA THR A 28 -12.61 7.50 -9.89
C THR A 28 -13.79 8.48 -9.91
N PRO A 29 -14.21 9.05 -8.76
CA PRO A 29 -13.61 8.96 -7.43
C PRO A 29 -13.76 7.58 -6.78
N ILE A 30 -12.73 7.11 -6.06
CA ILE A 30 -12.67 5.78 -5.44
C ILE A 30 -12.33 5.86 -3.95
N PHE A 31 -12.92 4.96 -3.18
CA PHE A 31 -12.51 4.68 -1.81
C PHE A 31 -11.76 3.35 -1.75
N MET A 32 -10.63 3.31 -1.06
CA MET A 32 -9.78 2.12 -0.94
C MET A 32 -9.91 1.51 0.46
N PRO A 33 -10.45 0.27 0.59
CA PRO A 33 -10.35 -0.48 1.84
C PRO A 33 -8.90 -0.71 2.23
N VAL A 34 -8.57 -0.52 3.50
CA VAL A 34 -7.20 -0.64 4.02
C VAL A 34 -6.97 -2.04 4.56
N GLY A 35 -6.00 -2.73 3.97
CA GLY A 35 -5.47 -4.02 4.40
C GLY A 35 -4.20 -3.85 5.23
N THR A 36 -4.19 -4.48 6.41
CA THR A 36 -3.03 -4.55 7.30
C THR A 36 -2.60 -6.00 7.44
N GLN A 37 -1.32 -6.31 7.27
CA GLN A 37 -0.79 -7.69 7.35
C GLN A 37 -1.45 -8.65 6.33
N GLY A 38 -1.74 -8.14 5.14
CA GLY A 38 -2.23 -8.95 4.02
C GLY A 38 -3.72 -9.25 4.02
N SER A 39 -4.51 -8.67 4.93
CA SER A 39 -5.97 -8.77 4.91
C SER A 39 -6.64 -7.46 5.33
N VAL A 40 -7.86 -7.22 4.85
CA VAL A 40 -8.75 -6.21 5.43
C VAL A 40 -9.40 -6.83 6.67
N LYS A 41 -9.27 -6.17 7.81
CA LYS A 41 -9.68 -6.74 9.09
C LYS A 41 -11.19 -7.04 9.10
N ALA A 42 -11.52 -8.24 9.57
CA ALA A 42 -12.90 -8.71 9.78
C ALA A 42 -13.77 -8.79 8.50
N VAL A 43 -13.17 -8.77 7.31
CA VAL A 43 -13.90 -8.91 6.04
C VAL A 43 -13.28 -10.05 5.24
N HIS A 44 -14.11 -10.96 4.76
CA HIS A 44 -13.63 -12.02 3.89
C HIS A 44 -13.25 -11.45 2.51
N LEU A 45 -12.23 -12.05 1.88
CA LEU A 45 -11.82 -11.65 0.53
C LEU A 45 -12.97 -11.67 -0.48
N GLN A 46 -13.85 -12.67 -0.34
CA GLN A 46 -15.00 -12.82 -1.23
C GLN A 46 -15.99 -11.66 -1.05
N GLU A 47 -16.28 -11.24 0.18
CA GLU A 47 -17.15 -10.09 0.47
C GLU A 47 -16.56 -8.79 -0.12
N LEU A 48 -15.24 -8.59 0.00
CA LEU A 48 -14.56 -7.45 -0.66
C LEU A 48 -14.77 -7.45 -2.17
N LYS A 49 -14.70 -8.64 -2.78
CA LYS A 49 -14.74 -8.78 -4.24
C LYS A 49 -16.16 -8.70 -4.79
N ASP A 50 -17.11 -9.39 -4.16
CA ASP A 50 -18.41 -9.69 -4.74
C ASP A 50 -19.50 -8.75 -4.20
N ASP A 51 -19.47 -8.45 -2.90
CA ASP A 51 -20.48 -7.62 -2.24
C ASP A 51 -20.09 -6.14 -2.26
N ILE A 52 -18.89 -5.83 -1.77
CA ILE A 52 -18.35 -4.46 -1.72
C ILE A 52 -17.89 -4.01 -3.10
N LYS A 53 -17.49 -4.97 -3.97
CA LYS A 53 -16.98 -4.71 -5.31
C LYS A 53 -15.78 -3.76 -5.31
N ALA A 54 -14.90 -3.92 -4.32
CA ALA A 54 -13.68 -3.12 -4.21
C ALA A 54 -12.84 -3.31 -5.48
N GLN A 55 -12.61 -2.21 -6.20
CA GLN A 55 -11.80 -2.20 -7.42
C GLN A 55 -10.31 -2.10 -7.10
N ILE A 56 -9.97 -1.62 -5.90
CA ILE A 56 -8.59 -1.48 -5.42
C ILE A 56 -8.57 -1.55 -3.90
N ILE A 57 -7.48 -2.06 -3.32
CA ILE A 57 -7.21 -2.01 -1.88
C ILE A 57 -5.88 -1.31 -1.60
N LEU A 58 -5.74 -0.79 -0.38
CA LEU A 58 -4.49 -0.24 0.13
C LEU A 58 -3.80 -1.27 1.04
N GLY A 59 -2.58 -1.67 0.71
CA GLY A 59 -1.73 -2.51 1.55
C GLY A 59 -0.74 -1.67 2.36
N ASN A 60 -0.65 -1.91 3.67
CA ASN A 60 0.32 -1.23 4.50
C ASN A 60 1.71 -1.89 4.42
N THR A 61 2.68 -1.18 3.85
CA THR A 61 4.05 -1.66 3.63
C THR A 61 4.78 -1.94 4.94
N TYR A 62 4.66 -1.04 5.93
CA TYR A 62 5.31 -1.21 7.22
C TYR A 62 4.94 -2.54 7.90
N HIS A 63 3.65 -2.86 7.92
CA HIS A 63 3.16 -4.10 8.52
C HIS A 63 3.57 -5.32 7.71
N LEU A 64 3.40 -5.30 6.38
CA LEU A 64 3.76 -6.41 5.49
C LEU A 64 5.25 -6.74 5.56
N TYR A 65 6.09 -5.69 5.63
CA TYR A 65 7.54 -5.80 5.77
C TYR A 65 7.96 -6.51 7.05
N LEU A 66 7.30 -6.22 8.19
CA LEU A 66 7.61 -6.86 9.47
C LEU A 66 6.97 -8.25 9.61
N ARG A 67 5.73 -8.41 9.16
CA ARG A 67 4.98 -9.66 9.19
C ARG A 67 3.90 -9.68 8.09
N PRO A 68 3.93 -10.65 7.16
CA PRO A 68 4.67 -11.91 7.21
C PRO A 68 6.16 -11.79 6.88
N GLY A 69 6.63 -10.64 6.38
CA GLY A 69 8.00 -10.44 5.94
C GLY A 69 8.16 -10.67 4.43
N LEU A 70 9.16 -10.02 3.85
CA LEU A 70 9.36 -10.01 2.38
C LEU A 70 9.68 -11.40 1.82
N GLU A 71 10.48 -12.21 2.51
CA GLU A 71 10.85 -13.56 2.05
C GLU A 71 9.61 -14.45 1.85
N VAL A 72 8.62 -14.32 2.74
CA VAL A 72 7.36 -15.07 2.64
C VAL A 72 6.54 -14.57 1.45
N LEU A 73 6.44 -13.25 1.26
CA LEU A 73 5.71 -12.67 0.15
C LEU A 73 6.37 -13.00 -1.19
N GLU A 74 7.69 -12.94 -1.27
CA GLU A 74 8.46 -13.30 -2.46
C GLU A 74 8.24 -14.77 -2.84
N ARG A 75 8.31 -15.69 -1.86
CA ARG A 75 8.02 -17.11 -2.08
C ARG A 75 6.56 -17.39 -2.48
N ALA A 76 5.62 -16.61 -1.98
CA ALA A 76 4.22 -16.66 -2.41
C ALA A 76 4.03 -16.10 -3.83
N GLY A 77 5.00 -15.35 -4.36
CA GLY A 77 4.94 -14.68 -5.65
C GLY A 77 4.18 -13.35 -5.60
N GLY A 78 4.31 -12.62 -4.49
CA GLY A 78 3.69 -11.31 -4.25
C GLY A 78 2.42 -11.40 -3.40
N LEU A 79 1.94 -10.24 -2.96
CA LEU A 79 0.81 -10.12 -2.06
C LEU A 79 -0.51 -10.57 -2.69
N HIS A 80 -0.72 -10.31 -3.99
CA HIS A 80 -1.88 -10.79 -4.72
C HIS A 80 -2.06 -12.31 -4.60
N LYS A 81 -0.97 -13.07 -4.74
CA LYS A 81 -0.99 -14.54 -4.59
C LYS A 81 -1.09 -14.97 -3.14
N PHE A 82 -0.46 -14.22 -2.23
CA PHE A 82 -0.52 -14.50 -0.80
C PHE A 82 -1.93 -14.36 -0.22
N ASN A 83 -2.67 -13.31 -0.60
CA ASN A 83 -4.00 -13.02 -0.06
C ASN A 83 -5.16 -13.37 -1.00
N GLY A 84 -4.88 -13.74 -2.25
CA GLY A 84 -5.88 -14.10 -3.26
C GLY A 84 -6.60 -12.92 -3.93
N PHE A 85 -6.24 -11.67 -3.60
CA PHE A 85 -6.84 -10.48 -4.21
C PHE A 85 -6.23 -10.25 -5.60
N ASP A 86 -7.03 -10.47 -6.64
CA ASP A 86 -6.65 -10.47 -8.05
C ASP A 86 -6.99 -9.14 -8.76
N ARG A 87 -7.18 -8.07 -8.00
CA ARG A 87 -7.51 -6.72 -8.47
C ARG A 87 -6.41 -5.73 -8.05
N PRO A 88 -6.39 -4.50 -8.61
CA PRO A 88 -5.36 -3.52 -8.33
C PRO A 88 -5.05 -3.30 -6.84
N MET A 89 -3.79 -3.07 -6.52
CA MET A 89 -3.37 -2.77 -5.15
C MET A 89 -2.42 -1.57 -5.09
N LEU A 90 -2.70 -0.67 -4.15
CA LEU A 90 -1.81 0.42 -3.79
C LEU A 90 -1.07 0.05 -2.51
N THR A 91 0.23 0.30 -2.43
CA THR A 91 0.98 0.24 -1.18
C THR A 91 1.33 1.63 -0.70
N ASP A 92 1.25 1.85 0.61
CA ASP A 92 1.82 3.06 1.19
C ASP A 92 3.35 2.92 1.33
N SER A 93 4.05 4.03 1.58
CA SER A 93 5.51 4.01 1.74
C SER A 93 5.97 3.51 3.11
N GLY A 94 5.03 3.38 4.06
CA GLY A 94 5.31 3.14 5.47
C GLY A 94 5.85 4.35 6.24
N GLY A 95 6.09 5.49 5.57
CA GLY A 95 6.66 6.70 6.19
C GLY A 95 5.81 7.22 7.34
N PHE A 96 4.49 7.27 7.17
CA PHE A 96 3.58 7.70 8.23
C PHE A 96 3.59 6.77 9.47
N GLN A 97 3.69 5.45 9.29
CA GLN A 97 3.71 4.51 10.42
C GLN A 97 5.02 4.63 11.19
N VAL A 98 6.15 4.76 10.49
CA VAL A 98 7.43 5.07 11.13
C VAL A 98 7.35 6.43 11.85
N PHE A 99 6.64 7.41 11.27
CA PHE A 99 6.40 8.69 11.92
C PHE A 99 5.53 8.57 13.19
N SER A 100 4.50 7.73 13.19
CA SER A 100 3.62 7.55 14.35
C SER A 100 4.32 6.89 15.56
N LEU A 101 5.45 6.21 15.34
CA LEU A 101 6.24 5.51 16.36
C LEU A 101 7.30 6.40 17.03
N ALA A 102 6.98 7.67 17.29
CA ALA A 102 7.89 8.76 17.67
C ALA A 102 9.00 8.41 18.70
N ASN A 103 8.77 7.48 19.62
CA ASN A 103 9.75 7.09 20.64
C ASN A 103 10.83 6.10 20.18
N ILE A 104 10.74 5.57 18.96
CA ILE A 104 11.54 4.41 18.51
C ILE A 104 12.23 4.65 17.15
N ARG A 105 12.32 5.92 16.70
CA ARG A 105 12.98 6.27 15.42
C ARG A 105 14.16 7.21 15.56
N LYS A 106 15.07 7.15 14.59
CA LYS A 106 16.15 8.11 14.36
C LYS A 106 16.15 8.49 12.88
N MET A 107 15.82 9.75 12.61
CA MET A 107 15.92 10.33 11.27
C MET A 107 17.39 10.50 10.88
N ARG A 108 17.70 10.23 9.62
CA ARG A 108 18.99 10.44 8.97
C ARG A 108 18.75 11.03 7.59
N GLU A 109 19.79 11.59 6.98
CA GLU A 109 19.71 12.13 5.61
C GLU A 109 19.38 11.04 4.58
N ASP A 110 19.85 9.82 4.81
CA ASP A 110 19.64 8.66 3.94
C ASP A 110 18.32 7.90 4.22
N GLY A 111 17.56 8.28 5.25
CA GLY A 111 16.28 7.65 5.57
C GLY A 111 15.98 7.59 7.07
N VAL A 112 15.22 6.58 7.48
CA VAL A 112 14.73 6.46 8.86
C VAL A 112 15.11 5.12 9.46
N GLU A 113 15.90 5.16 10.54
CA GLU A 113 16.15 3.99 11.40
C GLU A 113 15.01 3.87 12.41
N PHE A 114 14.44 2.68 12.55
CA PHE A 114 13.42 2.40 13.57
C PHE A 114 13.62 1.02 14.18
N ARG A 115 12.98 0.76 15.32
CA ARG A 115 12.87 -0.61 15.84
C ARG A 115 11.47 -1.18 15.62
N SER A 116 11.45 -2.45 15.24
CA SER A 116 10.23 -3.24 15.12
C SER A 116 9.50 -3.28 16.47
N HIS A 117 8.20 -3.02 16.45
CA HIS A 117 7.33 -3.16 17.63
C HIS A 117 7.02 -4.63 17.98
N ILE A 118 7.41 -5.57 17.11
CA ILE A 118 7.14 -7.00 17.27
C ILE A 118 8.24 -7.66 18.11
N ASP A 119 9.50 -7.36 17.80
CA ASP A 119 10.67 -8.05 18.37
C ASP A 119 11.83 -7.12 18.77
N GLY A 120 11.69 -5.80 18.56
CA GLY A 120 12.72 -4.81 18.90
C GLY A 120 13.94 -4.75 17.96
N SER A 121 13.93 -5.54 16.88
CA SER A 121 14.99 -5.54 15.86
C SER A 121 15.08 -4.19 15.15
N LYS A 122 16.29 -3.82 14.72
CA LYS A 122 16.57 -2.54 14.07
C LYS A 122 16.42 -2.65 12.56
N HIS A 123 15.73 -1.68 11.97
CA HIS A 123 15.50 -1.57 10.54
C HIS A 123 15.83 -0.16 10.04
N LEU A 124 16.15 -0.06 8.75
CA LEU A 124 16.41 1.19 8.05
C LEU A 124 15.53 1.24 6.80
N PHE A 125 14.67 2.26 6.69
CA PHE A 125 13.93 2.57 5.47
C PHE A 125 14.59 3.75 4.78
N THR A 126 15.11 3.50 3.58
CA THR A 126 15.58 4.52 2.64
C THR A 126 14.58 4.60 1.48
N PRO A 127 14.54 5.71 0.72
CA PRO A 127 13.67 5.81 -0.46
C PRO A 127 13.82 4.63 -1.43
N GLU A 128 15.05 4.22 -1.73
CA GLU A 128 15.35 3.10 -2.64
C GLU A 128 14.82 1.78 -2.08
N ARG A 129 15.08 1.54 -0.79
CA ARG A 129 14.68 0.29 -0.13
C ARG A 129 13.17 0.15 -0.03
N VAL A 130 12.45 1.25 0.19
CA VAL A 130 10.98 1.24 0.24
C VAL A 130 10.41 0.87 -1.13
N ILE A 131 10.95 1.43 -2.22
CA ILE A 131 10.53 1.05 -3.57
C ILE A 131 10.80 -0.44 -3.85
N ASP A 132 11.95 -0.98 -3.43
CA ASP A 132 12.24 -2.41 -3.60
C ASP A 132 11.32 -3.30 -2.76
N ILE A 133 10.96 -2.85 -1.55
CA ILE A 133 9.97 -3.52 -0.70
C ILE A 133 8.61 -3.57 -1.42
N GLU A 134 8.10 -2.43 -1.90
CA GLU A 134 6.80 -2.34 -2.57
C GLU A 134 6.76 -3.17 -3.86
N ARG A 135 7.87 -3.23 -4.60
CA ARG A 135 8.03 -4.14 -5.76
C ARG A 135 7.94 -5.61 -5.35
N THR A 136 8.56 -5.99 -4.24
CA THR A 136 8.50 -7.37 -3.71
C THR A 136 7.10 -7.73 -3.23
N ILE A 137 6.39 -6.77 -2.62
CA ILE A 137 4.97 -6.90 -2.27
C ILE A 137 4.13 -7.07 -3.54
N GLY A 138 4.54 -6.44 -4.65
CA GLY A 138 3.90 -6.59 -5.96
C GLY A 138 2.76 -5.59 -6.17
N ALA A 139 2.88 -4.36 -5.68
CA ALA A 139 1.86 -3.33 -5.82
C ALA A 139 1.73 -2.80 -7.27
N ASP A 140 0.51 -2.43 -7.67
CA ASP A 140 0.25 -1.73 -8.94
C ASP A 140 0.59 -0.23 -8.86
N ILE A 141 0.37 0.35 -7.68
CA ILE A 141 0.63 1.77 -7.39
C ILE A 141 1.48 1.83 -6.13
N MET A 142 2.68 2.38 -6.27
CA MET A 142 3.65 2.50 -5.18
C MET A 142 3.74 3.96 -4.75
N MET A 143 3.79 4.19 -3.45
CA MET A 143 3.87 5.53 -2.90
C MET A 143 5.33 5.88 -2.60
N ALA A 144 5.77 7.05 -3.09
CA ALA A 144 7.11 7.52 -2.79
C ALA A 144 7.32 7.66 -1.28
N PHE A 145 8.52 7.29 -0.81
CA PHE A 145 8.88 7.48 0.59
C PHE A 145 8.98 8.96 0.93
N ASP A 146 8.26 9.33 1.98
CA ASP A 146 8.08 10.71 2.41
C ASP A 146 8.28 10.85 3.93
N GLU A 147 8.66 12.07 4.33
CA GLU A 147 8.66 12.49 5.72
C GLU A 147 7.40 13.32 5.97
N CYS A 148 6.55 12.87 6.90
CA CYS A 148 5.40 13.64 7.33
C CYS A 148 5.85 14.67 8.39
N PRO A 149 5.85 15.99 8.10
CA PRO A 149 6.16 16.99 9.10
C PRO A 149 5.04 17.08 10.16
N PRO A 150 5.36 17.49 11.41
CA PRO A 150 4.37 17.66 12.48
C PRO A 150 3.39 18.81 12.23
#